data_AF-A0A1D8AS36-F1
#
_entry.id   AF-A0A1D8AS36-F1
#
_cell.length_a   1.000
_cell.length_b   1.000
_cell.length_c   1.000
_cell.angle_alpha   90.00
_cell.angle_beta   90.00
_cell.angle_gamma   90.00
#
_symmetry.space_group_name_H-M   'P 1'
#
loop_
_entity.id
_entity.type
_entity.pdbx_description
1 polymer ?
#
loop_
_entity_poly.entity_id
_entity_poly.type
_entity_poly.pdbx_seq_one_letter_code
_entity_poly.pdbx_strand_id
1 'polypeptide(L)'
;MSSPIPNVYFILGTPGSGRRAIVRDLIENGFTAEEKVVVLLPGGETASPEDGRLAALAQADVRRWTWQAPGIPVMELPVGATVFLLADPLASPIDQVEALKPWLQQQGRELARIFTVVDCGLAEKNPVLRQWFDACIHFSDVVFLTNRVGLANKWLSDFISHFKDQRFPCHFLQVKTKGVLPTPLVWLDPTPRRVSQYFEEDYVDLSDVVIETGDDEAEEGEAVQPGEEDGIIPPEPYFVRQTSGRRDKELPDIRNFLPKQ
;
A
#
# COMPACT_ATOMS: atom_id res chain seq x y z
N MET A 1 -21.50 -20.91 10.07
CA MET A 1 -20.54 -20.22 9.18
C MET A 1 -19.91 -19.12 10.01
N SER A 2 -18.59 -19.09 10.15
CA SER A 2 -17.92 -17.96 10.80
C SER A 2 -18.28 -16.70 10.03
N SER A 3 -18.66 -15.62 10.71
CA SER A 3 -18.77 -14.31 10.06
C SER A 3 -17.44 -14.02 9.35
N PRO A 4 -17.46 -13.52 8.10
CA PRO A 4 -16.22 -13.21 7.40
C PRO A 4 -15.41 -12.20 8.22
N ILE A 5 -14.12 -12.46 8.36
CA ILE A 5 -13.21 -11.58 9.09
C ILE A 5 -13.22 -10.21 8.37
N PRO A 6 -13.38 -9.09 9.10
CA PRO A 6 -13.50 -7.79 8.45
C PRO A 6 -12.19 -7.40 7.74
N ASN A 7 -12.29 -7.17 6.43
CA ASN A 7 -11.16 -6.89 5.56
C ASN A 7 -10.74 -5.42 5.56
N VAL A 8 -9.43 -5.18 5.38
CA VAL A 8 -8.85 -3.86 5.18
C VAL A 8 -8.22 -3.76 3.79
N TYR A 9 -8.57 -2.70 3.06
CA TYR A 9 -7.86 -2.24 1.87
C TYR A 9 -6.99 -1.06 2.26
N PHE A 10 -5.71 -1.11 1.92
CA PHE A 10 -4.78 -0.02 2.19
C PHE A 10 -4.40 0.70 0.89
N ILE A 11 -4.56 2.02 0.86
CA ILE A 11 -4.51 2.79 -0.39
C ILE A 11 -3.37 3.79 -0.36
N LEU A 12 -2.31 3.44 -1.09
CA LEU A 12 -1.12 4.24 -1.35
C LEU A 12 -1.31 5.15 -2.57
N GLY A 13 -0.54 6.23 -2.62
CA GLY A 13 -0.51 7.19 -3.72
C GLY A 13 -0.39 8.62 -3.23
N THR A 14 -0.12 9.53 -4.16
CA THR A 14 0.16 10.94 -3.87
C THR A 14 -1.13 11.75 -3.66
N PRO A 15 -1.08 12.98 -3.13
CA PRO A 15 -2.25 13.86 -3.12
C PRO A 15 -2.72 14.14 -4.55
N GLY A 16 -4.03 14.14 -4.77
CA GLY A 16 -4.60 14.40 -6.10
C GLY A 16 -4.48 13.27 -7.12
N SER A 17 -3.84 12.15 -6.78
CA SER A 17 -3.72 10.95 -7.64
C SER A 17 -5.07 10.29 -7.98
N GLY A 18 -6.16 10.63 -7.28
CA GLY A 18 -7.49 10.06 -7.53
C GLY A 18 -7.86 8.88 -6.63
N ARG A 19 -7.06 8.57 -5.59
CA ARG A 19 -7.35 7.55 -4.56
C ARG A 19 -8.79 7.57 -4.06
N ARG A 20 -9.29 8.76 -3.69
CA ARG A 20 -10.67 8.93 -3.20
C ARG A 20 -11.72 8.54 -4.24
N ALA A 21 -11.51 8.90 -5.51
CA ALA A 21 -12.45 8.58 -6.58
C ALA A 21 -12.45 7.08 -6.90
N ILE A 22 -11.29 6.41 -6.82
CA ILE A 22 -11.17 4.96 -6.95
C ILE A 22 -11.92 4.25 -5.82
N VAL A 23 -11.68 4.65 -4.58
CA VAL A 23 -12.38 4.07 -3.41
C VAL A 23 -13.88 4.29 -3.51
N ARG A 24 -14.33 5.48 -3.93
CA ARG A 24 -15.76 5.76 -4.15
C ARG A 24 -16.37 4.79 -5.15
N ASP A 25 -15.73 4.60 -6.31
CA ASP A 25 -16.22 3.70 -7.36
C ASP A 25 -16.27 2.23 -6.92
N LEU A 26 -15.27 1.78 -6.15
CA LEU A 26 -15.27 0.45 -5.54
C LEU A 26 -16.43 0.28 -4.56
N ILE A 27 -16.73 1.29 -3.74
CA ILE A 27 -17.82 1.22 -2.75
C ILE A 27 -19.18 1.25 -3.44
N GLU A 28 -19.36 2.18 -4.37
CA GLU A 28 -20.61 2.41 -5.09
C GLU A 28 -21.04 1.21 -5.93
N ASN A 29 -20.07 0.50 -6.54
CA ASN A 29 -20.34 -0.59 -7.47
C ASN A 29 -19.98 -1.98 -6.92
N GLY A 30 -19.41 -2.05 -5.71
CA GLY A 30 -18.92 -3.28 -5.11
C GLY A 30 -19.63 -3.71 -3.84
N PHE A 31 -20.39 -2.81 -3.21
CA PHE A 31 -21.07 -3.06 -1.94
C PHE A 31 -22.54 -2.68 -2.03
N THR A 32 -23.37 -3.46 -1.36
CA THR A 32 -24.79 -3.20 -1.15
C THR A 32 -24.99 -2.19 -0.01
N ALA A 33 -26.20 -1.64 0.11
CA ALA A 33 -26.53 -0.67 1.16
C ALA A 33 -26.51 -1.26 2.59
N GLU A 34 -26.55 -2.59 2.72
CA GLU A 34 -26.54 -3.30 4.01
C GLU A 34 -25.11 -3.57 4.51
N GLU A 35 -24.13 -3.58 3.60
CA GLU A 35 -22.74 -3.83 3.92
C GLU A 35 -22.08 -2.57 4.47
N LYS A 36 -21.55 -2.65 5.70
CA LYS A 36 -20.92 -1.49 6.33
C LYS A 36 -19.51 -1.28 5.77
N VAL A 37 -19.24 -0.08 5.28
CA VAL A 37 -17.91 0.33 4.83
C VAL A 37 -17.44 1.53 5.65
N VAL A 38 -16.20 1.49 6.13
CA VAL A 38 -15.52 2.66 6.72
C VAL A 38 -14.44 3.15 5.77
N VAL A 39 -14.42 4.46 5.51
CA VAL A 39 -13.36 5.11 4.74
C VAL A 39 -12.56 6.01 5.66
N LEU A 40 -11.29 5.69 5.86
CA LEU A 40 -10.38 6.44 6.71
C LEU A 40 -9.52 7.34 5.82
N LEU A 41 -9.83 8.64 5.82
CA LEU A 41 -9.10 9.66 5.07
C LEU A 41 -7.98 10.27 5.95
N PRO A 42 -6.79 10.53 5.40
CA PRO A 42 -5.73 11.19 6.16
C PRO A 42 -6.09 12.64 6.46
N GLY A 43 -5.91 13.06 7.72
CA GLY A 43 -6.29 14.37 8.25
C GLY A 43 -5.40 15.51 7.77
N GLY A 44 -4.14 15.20 7.42
CA GLY A 44 -3.19 16.16 6.85
C GLY A 44 -3.37 16.42 5.35
N GLU A 45 -4.21 15.64 4.66
CA GLU A 45 -4.46 15.84 3.23
C GLU A 45 -5.60 16.84 3.01
N THR A 46 -5.38 17.81 2.12
CA THR A 46 -6.39 18.80 1.75
C THR A 46 -7.71 18.13 1.32
N ALA A 47 -8.82 18.63 1.84
CA ALA A 47 -10.15 18.15 1.49
C ALA A 47 -10.41 18.31 -0.02
N SER A 48 -11.13 17.35 -0.59
CA SER A 48 -11.49 17.37 -2.00
C SER A 48 -13.00 17.27 -2.19
N PRO A 49 -13.55 17.61 -3.37
CA PRO A 49 -14.96 17.34 -3.68
C PRO A 49 -15.34 15.87 -3.58
N GLU A 50 -14.37 14.95 -3.68
CA GLU A 50 -14.60 13.51 -3.53
C GLU A 50 -14.93 13.10 -2.10
N ASP A 51 -14.50 13.87 -1.10
CA ASP A 51 -14.85 13.62 0.31
C ASP A 51 -16.37 13.68 0.50
N GLY A 52 -17.03 14.68 -0.11
CA GLY A 52 -18.49 14.83 -0.05
C GLY A 52 -19.23 13.75 -0.84
N ARG A 53 -18.65 13.28 -1.95
CA ARG A 53 -19.23 12.18 -2.74
C ARG A 53 -19.13 10.85 -2.01
N LEU A 54 -18.01 10.59 -1.34
CA LEU A 54 -17.86 9.42 -0.46
C LEU A 54 -18.87 9.47 0.69
N ALA A 55 -19.00 10.62 1.36
CA ALA A 55 -19.92 10.78 2.48
C ALA A 55 -21.41 10.70 2.08
N ALA A 56 -21.73 10.85 0.79
CA ALA A 56 -23.09 10.69 0.28
C ALA A 56 -23.49 9.23 0.01
N LEU A 57 -22.54 8.28 0.04
CA LEU A 57 -22.83 6.86 -0.12
C LEU A 57 -23.47 6.33 1.17
N ALA A 58 -24.65 5.72 1.06
CA ALA A 58 -25.43 5.26 2.22
C ALA A 58 -24.71 4.24 3.10
N GLN A 59 -23.85 3.42 2.48
CA GLN A 59 -23.07 2.37 3.11
C GLN A 59 -21.72 2.83 3.70
N ALA A 60 -21.30 4.07 3.43
CA ALA A 60 -19.97 4.56 3.79
C ALA A 60 -19.99 5.48 5.02
N ASP A 61 -19.21 5.10 6.03
CA ASP A 61 -18.84 5.95 7.16
C ASP A 61 -17.46 6.55 6.91
N VAL A 62 -17.43 7.84 6.52
CA VAL A 62 -16.19 8.56 6.20
C VAL A 62 -15.65 9.24 7.45
N ARG A 63 -14.44 8.85 7.86
CA ARG A 63 -13.75 9.41 9.02
C ARG A 63 -12.39 9.93 8.64
N ARG A 64 -11.80 10.76 9.51
CA ARG A 64 -10.41 11.21 9.36
C ARG A 64 -9.52 10.61 10.42
N TRP A 65 -8.28 10.33 10.05
CA TRP A 65 -7.24 9.81 10.93
C TRP A 65 -5.95 10.59 10.70
N THR A 66 -5.05 10.63 11.68
CA THR A 66 -3.77 11.33 11.56
C THR A 66 -2.64 10.35 11.83
N TRP A 67 -1.60 10.38 11.00
CA TRP A 67 -0.39 9.60 11.23
C TRP A 67 0.25 9.98 12.57
N GLN A 68 0.54 8.98 13.40
CA GLN A 68 1.17 9.15 14.72
C GLN A 68 2.45 8.32 14.75
N ALA A 69 3.51 8.83 14.11
CA ALA A 69 4.78 8.12 14.00
C ALA A 69 5.22 7.51 15.36
N PRO A 70 5.62 6.23 15.38
CA PRO A 70 5.89 5.37 14.22
C PRO A 70 4.67 4.57 13.70
N GLY A 71 3.45 4.84 14.17
CA GLY A 71 2.30 3.95 13.93
C GLY A 71 1.02 4.61 13.42
N ILE A 72 0.10 3.74 13.00
CA ILE A 72 -1.30 4.10 12.75
C ILE A 72 -2.03 4.05 14.11
N PRO A 73 -2.79 5.09 14.51
CA PRO A 73 -3.50 5.06 15.78
C PRO A 73 -4.58 3.98 15.80
N VAL A 74 -4.82 3.41 16.98
CA VAL A 74 -5.97 2.53 17.22
C VAL A 74 -7.25 3.35 17.08
N MET A 75 -8.22 2.82 16.34
CA MET A 75 -9.52 3.43 16.09
C MET A 75 -10.65 2.47 16.44
N GLU A 76 -11.76 2.98 16.94
CA GLU A 76 -12.98 2.18 17.16
C GLU A 76 -13.70 1.97 15.83
N LEU A 77 -13.64 0.77 15.28
CA LEU A 77 -14.24 0.45 13.98
C LEU A 77 -15.46 -0.47 14.17
N PRO A 78 -16.55 -0.28 13.41
CA PRO A 78 -17.71 -1.16 13.50
C PRO A 78 -17.34 -2.62 13.20
N VAL A 79 -17.90 -3.53 13.98
CA VAL A 79 -17.76 -4.98 13.76
C VAL A 79 -18.35 -5.34 12.39
N GLY A 80 -17.65 -6.18 11.63
CA GLY A 80 -18.07 -6.61 10.30
C GLY A 80 -17.85 -5.58 9.17
N ALA A 81 -17.39 -4.35 9.49
CA ALA A 81 -17.21 -3.35 8.45
C ALA A 81 -15.93 -3.59 7.64
N THR A 82 -16.03 -3.47 6.31
CA THR A 82 -14.86 -3.38 5.42
C THR A 82 -14.24 -2.00 5.56
N VAL A 83 -12.91 -1.91 5.59
CA VAL A 83 -12.21 -0.64 5.81
C VAL A 83 -11.37 -0.29 4.59
N PHE A 84 -11.55 0.92 4.04
CA PHE A 84 -10.62 1.53 3.09
C PHE A 84 -9.78 2.55 3.83
N LEU A 85 -8.53 2.20 4.12
CA LEU A 85 -7.56 3.06 4.79
C LEU A 85 -6.68 3.76 3.76
N LEU A 86 -6.94 5.05 3.52
CA LEU A 86 -6.06 5.86 2.68
C LEU A 86 -4.84 6.27 3.49
N ALA A 87 -3.66 5.87 3.02
CA ALA A 87 -2.39 6.27 3.60
C ALA A 87 -2.25 7.80 3.62
N ASP A 88 -1.60 8.34 4.64
CA ASP A 88 -1.18 9.74 4.64
C ASP A 88 -0.16 9.94 3.52
N PRO A 89 -0.51 10.71 2.47
CA PRO A 89 0.35 10.86 1.31
C PRO A 89 1.57 11.74 1.57
N LEU A 90 1.63 12.43 2.72
CA LEU A 90 2.75 13.30 3.09
C LEU A 90 3.70 12.62 4.07
N ALA A 91 3.33 11.44 4.60
CA ALA A 91 4.22 10.59 5.39
C ALA A 91 4.94 9.57 4.48
N SER A 92 5.97 8.92 5.02
CA SER A 92 6.67 7.83 4.32
C SER A 92 5.68 6.70 4.01
N PRO A 93 5.54 6.24 2.76
CA PRO A 93 4.69 5.10 2.45
C PRO A 93 5.24 3.82 3.11
N ILE A 94 6.56 3.70 3.23
CA ILE A 94 7.21 2.51 3.79
C ILE A 94 6.97 2.40 5.29
N ASP A 95 7.10 3.49 6.03
CA ASP A 95 6.84 3.46 7.48
C ASP A 95 5.37 3.14 7.76
N GLN A 96 4.45 3.58 6.90
CA GLN A 96 3.04 3.26 7.03
C GLN A 96 2.70 1.80 6.69
N VAL A 97 3.34 1.23 5.66
CA VAL A 97 3.19 -0.20 5.33
C VAL A 97 3.79 -1.08 6.43
N GLU A 98 4.97 -0.73 6.95
CA GLU A 98 5.59 -1.43 8.08
C GLU A 98 4.67 -1.42 9.31
N ALA A 99 4.08 -0.26 9.64
CA ALA A 99 3.14 -0.10 10.74
C ALA A 99 1.77 -0.78 10.52
N LEU A 100 1.45 -1.20 9.29
CA LEU A 100 0.14 -1.76 8.96
C LEU A 100 -0.08 -3.14 9.60
N LYS A 101 0.91 -4.04 9.58
CA LYS A 101 0.77 -5.41 10.12
C LYS A 101 0.47 -5.38 11.64
N PRO A 102 1.21 -4.65 12.49
CA PRO A 102 0.87 -4.52 13.91
C PRO A 102 -0.51 -3.87 14.13
N TRP A 103 -0.88 -2.87 13.32
CA TRP A 103 -2.18 -2.22 13.44
C TRP A 103 -3.34 -3.17 13.11
N LEU A 104 -3.21 -3.99 12.06
CA LEU A 104 -4.19 -5.02 11.70
C LEU A 104 -4.40 -6.03 12.84
N GLN A 105 -3.31 -6.50 13.44
CA GLN A 105 -3.34 -7.40 14.59
C GLN A 105 -4.07 -6.78 15.79
N GLN A 106 -3.74 -5.53 16.14
CA GLN A 106 -4.40 -4.81 17.24
C GLN A 106 -5.90 -4.58 16.97
N GLN A 107 -6.28 -4.42 15.71
CA GLN A 107 -7.67 -4.24 15.29
C GLN A 107 -8.45 -5.57 15.13
N GLY A 108 -7.77 -6.72 15.17
CA GLY A 108 -8.36 -8.03 14.88
C GLY A 108 -8.89 -8.12 13.45
N ARG A 109 -8.13 -7.61 12.47
CA ARG A 109 -8.54 -7.51 11.05
C ARG A 109 -7.50 -8.11 10.12
N GLU A 110 -7.94 -8.49 8.93
CA GLU A 110 -7.08 -9.02 7.88
C GLU A 110 -6.88 -8.02 6.75
N LEU A 111 -5.72 -8.08 6.13
CA LEU A 111 -5.41 -7.30 4.94
C LEU A 111 -6.03 -7.98 3.71
N ALA A 112 -6.97 -7.32 3.05
CA ALA A 112 -7.43 -7.77 1.74
C ALA A 112 -6.39 -7.42 0.67
N ARG A 113 -6.20 -6.13 0.38
CA ARG A 113 -5.25 -5.68 -0.64
C ARG A 113 -4.64 -4.33 -0.33
N ILE A 114 -3.44 -4.13 -0.85
CA ILE A 114 -2.77 -2.84 -0.99
C ILE A 114 -2.96 -2.37 -2.43
N PHE A 115 -3.49 -1.16 -2.57
CA PHE A 115 -3.64 -0.47 -3.84
C PHE A 115 -2.68 0.70 -3.93
N THR A 116 -1.94 0.81 -5.03
CA THR A 116 -1.20 2.04 -5.36
C THR A 116 -1.88 2.78 -6.48
N VAL A 117 -2.23 4.05 -6.24
CA VAL A 117 -2.73 4.94 -7.28
C VAL A 117 -1.61 5.87 -7.74
N VAL A 118 -1.17 5.66 -8.97
CA VAL A 118 -0.07 6.41 -9.60
C VAL A 118 -0.66 7.59 -10.36
N ASP A 119 -0.31 8.81 -9.93
CA ASP A 119 -0.45 10.00 -10.75
C ASP A 119 0.60 9.97 -11.86
N CYS A 120 0.21 9.55 -13.06
CA CYS A 120 1.15 9.36 -14.15
C CYS A 120 1.76 10.69 -14.63
N GLY A 121 1.02 11.81 -14.58
CA GLY A 121 1.56 13.12 -14.96
C GLY A 121 2.62 13.61 -13.97
N LEU A 122 2.41 13.38 -12.67
CA LEU A 122 3.41 13.69 -11.65
C LEU A 122 4.67 12.82 -11.80
N ALA A 123 4.49 11.52 -12.07
CA ALA A 123 5.57 10.56 -12.26
C ALA A 123 6.41 10.85 -13.52
N GLU A 124 5.75 11.19 -14.64
CA GLU A 124 6.44 11.55 -15.88
C GLU A 124 7.26 12.82 -15.72
N LYS A 125 6.69 13.86 -15.10
CA LYS A 125 7.34 15.15 -14.89
C LYS A 125 8.53 15.08 -13.94
N ASN A 126 8.53 14.14 -13.00
CA ASN A 126 9.56 14.02 -11.97
C ASN A 126 10.13 12.59 -11.92
N PRO A 127 11.07 12.24 -12.82
CA PRO A 127 11.60 10.88 -12.91
C PRO A 127 12.19 10.32 -11.61
N VAL A 128 12.67 11.18 -10.70
CA VAL A 128 13.16 10.78 -9.37
C VAL A 128 12.08 10.11 -8.51
N LEU A 129 10.80 10.46 -8.72
CA LEU A 129 9.68 9.81 -8.03
C LEU A 129 9.48 8.35 -8.46
N ARG A 130 10.22 7.87 -9.47
CA ARG A 130 10.24 6.45 -9.82
C ARG A 130 10.54 5.59 -8.61
N GLN A 131 11.57 5.95 -7.83
CA GLN A 131 11.95 5.22 -6.63
C GLN A 131 10.82 5.17 -5.58
N TRP A 132 10.05 6.26 -5.45
CA TRP A 132 8.90 6.33 -4.55
C TRP A 132 7.77 5.41 -5.01
N PHE A 133 7.49 5.38 -6.32
CA PHE A 133 6.48 4.48 -6.88
C PHE A 133 6.92 3.02 -6.87
N ASP A 134 8.19 2.72 -7.13
CA ASP A 134 8.72 1.36 -7.03
C ASP A 134 8.51 0.81 -5.62
N ALA A 135 8.79 1.64 -4.61
CA ALA A 135 8.58 1.29 -3.21
C ALA A 135 7.09 1.03 -2.89
N CYS A 136 6.18 1.88 -3.35
CA CYS A 136 4.75 1.64 -3.16
C CYS A 136 4.26 0.36 -3.89
N ILE A 137 4.71 0.15 -5.12
CA ILE A 137 4.26 -0.94 -6.00
C ILE A 137 4.79 -2.30 -5.53
N HIS A 138 5.97 -2.36 -4.90
CA HIS A 138 6.51 -3.57 -4.28
C HIS A 138 5.54 -4.25 -3.31
N PHE A 139 4.80 -3.44 -2.55
CA PHE A 139 3.80 -3.93 -1.58
C PHE A 139 2.38 -4.04 -2.16
N SER A 140 2.16 -3.64 -3.41
CA SER A 140 0.81 -3.51 -3.97
C SER A 140 0.34 -4.77 -4.67
N ASP A 141 -0.97 -5.03 -4.59
CA ASP A 141 -1.65 -6.06 -5.37
C ASP A 141 -2.22 -5.51 -6.67
N VAL A 142 -2.61 -4.24 -6.66
CA VAL A 142 -3.20 -3.54 -7.81
C VAL A 142 -2.64 -2.13 -7.91
N VAL A 143 -2.27 -1.74 -9.13
CA VAL A 143 -1.72 -0.43 -9.47
C VAL A 143 -2.68 0.27 -10.43
N PHE A 144 -3.30 1.36 -9.96
CA PHE A 144 -4.20 2.19 -10.76
C PHE A 144 -3.42 3.35 -11.38
N LEU A 145 -3.44 3.45 -12.71
CA LEU A 145 -2.76 4.48 -13.49
C LEU A 145 -3.75 5.59 -13.85
N THR A 146 -3.63 6.76 -13.20
CA THR A 146 -4.53 7.91 -13.33
C THR A 146 -3.81 9.14 -13.88
N ASN A 147 -4.54 10.25 -14.08
CA ASN A 147 -3.99 11.54 -14.55
C ASN A 147 -3.11 11.43 -15.80
N ARG A 148 -3.55 10.59 -16.75
CA ARG A 148 -2.81 10.24 -17.98
C ARG A 148 -3.05 11.20 -19.16
N VAL A 149 -3.69 12.34 -18.91
CA VAL A 149 -4.04 13.28 -19.99
C VAL A 149 -2.77 13.93 -20.53
N GLY A 150 -2.54 13.80 -21.83
CA GLY A 150 -1.37 14.37 -22.51
C GLY A 150 -0.08 13.55 -22.39
N LEU A 151 -0.12 12.37 -21.75
CA LEU A 151 1.05 11.51 -21.61
C LEU A 151 1.38 10.76 -22.91
N ALA A 152 2.67 10.59 -23.17
CA ALA A 152 3.13 9.72 -24.25
C ALA A 152 2.82 8.25 -23.94
N ASN A 153 2.17 7.55 -24.88
CA ASN A 153 1.89 6.11 -24.76
C ASN A 153 3.17 5.27 -24.52
N LYS A 154 4.29 5.74 -25.08
CA LYS A 154 5.60 5.13 -24.85
C LYS A 154 6.01 5.17 -23.38
N TRP A 155 5.90 6.34 -22.73
CA TRP A 155 6.24 6.47 -21.31
C TRP A 155 5.42 5.51 -20.45
N LEU A 156 4.12 5.41 -20.70
CA LEU A 156 3.24 4.51 -19.96
C LEU A 156 3.63 3.03 -20.16
N SER A 157 3.98 2.67 -21.39
CA SER A 157 4.43 1.31 -21.72
C SER A 157 5.75 1.00 -21.01
N ASP A 158 6.72 1.91 -21.09
CA ASP A 158 8.03 1.77 -20.45
C ASP A 158 7.90 1.70 -18.91
N PHE A 159 7.01 2.50 -18.32
CA PHE A 159 6.72 2.48 -16.89
C PHE A 159 6.22 1.10 -16.43
N ILE A 160 5.26 0.52 -17.16
CA ILE A 160 4.69 -0.80 -16.85
C ILE A 160 5.71 -1.91 -17.13
N SER A 161 6.43 -1.85 -18.25
CA SER A 161 7.39 -2.89 -18.66
C SER A 161 8.48 -3.09 -17.62
N HIS A 162 8.98 -2.02 -16.99
CA HIS A 162 9.95 -2.12 -15.90
C HIS A 162 9.50 -3.07 -14.76
N PHE A 163 8.22 -3.07 -14.38
CA PHE A 163 7.71 -3.97 -13.35
C PHE A 163 7.45 -5.38 -13.87
N LYS A 164 7.04 -5.51 -15.14
CA LYS A 164 6.86 -6.81 -15.80
C LYS A 164 8.19 -7.55 -15.98
N ASP A 165 9.25 -6.82 -16.32
CA ASP A 165 10.60 -7.36 -16.50
C ASP A 165 11.14 -7.91 -15.17
N GLN A 166 10.79 -7.25 -14.05
CA GLN A 166 11.03 -7.73 -12.69
C GLN A 166 10.00 -8.75 -12.18
N ARG A 167 9.08 -9.21 -13.04
CA ARG A 167 8.08 -10.24 -12.75
C ARG A 167 7.12 -9.90 -11.60
N PHE A 168 6.80 -8.62 -11.41
CA PHE A 168 5.85 -8.21 -10.37
C PHE A 168 4.47 -8.86 -10.62
N PRO A 169 3.87 -9.53 -9.61
CA PRO A 169 2.60 -10.24 -9.77
C PRO A 169 1.38 -9.32 -9.80
N CYS A 170 1.54 -8.04 -9.46
CA CYS A 170 0.45 -7.08 -9.30
C CYS A 170 -0.24 -6.73 -10.63
N HIS A 171 -1.52 -6.37 -10.55
CA HIS A 171 -2.27 -5.93 -11.73
C HIS A 171 -2.06 -4.44 -12.02
N PHE A 172 -1.79 -4.10 -13.28
CA PHE A 172 -1.75 -2.70 -13.74
C PHE A 172 -3.04 -2.34 -14.48
N LEU A 173 -3.77 -1.35 -13.96
CA LEU A 173 -5.04 -0.91 -14.52
C LEU A 173 -4.98 0.54 -14.98
N GLN A 174 -5.29 0.74 -16.26
CA GLN A 174 -5.39 2.08 -16.84
C GLN A 174 -6.78 2.66 -16.63
N VAL A 175 -6.89 3.67 -15.76
CA VAL A 175 -8.16 4.33 -15.45
C VAL A 175 -8.48 5.33 -16.57
N LYS A 176 -9.59 5.12 -17.28
CA LYS A 176 -9.96 5.93 -18.47
C LYS A 176 -10.69 7.22 -18.11
N THR A 177 -11.64 7.14 -17.18
CA THR A 177 -12.44 8.26 -16.70
C THR A 177 -12.14 8.47 -15.22
N LYS A 178 -12.13 9.71 -14.74
CA LYS A 178 -11.76 10.06 -13.35
C LYS A 178 -12.48 9.18 -12.31
N GLY A 179 -11.79 8.14 -11.84
CA GLY A 179 -12.26 7.25 -10.79
C GLY A 179 -13.02 6.00 -11.25
N VAL A 180 -13.45 5.89 -12.51
CA VAL A 180 -14.33 4.78 -12.94
C VAL A 180 -13.51 3.56 -13.31
N LEU A 181 -13.75 2.45 -12.61
CA LEU A 181 -13.05 1.20 -12.81
C LEU A 181 -13.84 0.26 -13.72
N PRO A 182 -13.18 -0.43 -14.67
CA PRO A 182 -13.77 -1.62 -15.26
C PRO A 182 -13.87 -2.71 -14.19
N THR A 183 -15.03 -3.35 -14.09
CA THR A 183 -15.29 -4.51 -13.20
C THR A 183 -14.81 -4.31 -11.74
N PRO A 184 -15.39 -3.35 -11.00
CA PRO A 184 -14.98 -3.02 -9.62
C PRO A 184 -14.86 -4.21 -8.67
N LEU A 185 -15.80 -5.16 -8.76
CA LEU A 185 -15.84 -6.38 -7.94
C LEU A 185 -14.58 -7.25 -8.04
N VAL A 186 -13.93 -7.29 -9.21
CA VAL A 186 -12.68 -8.08 -9.40
C VAL A 186 -11.57 -7.56 -8.50
N TRP A 187 -11.53 -6.26 -8.25
CA TRP A 187 -10.50 -5.63 -7.44
C TRP A 187 -10.76 -5.78 -5.94
N LEU A 188 -11.98 -6.20 -5.55
CA LEU A 188 -12.38 -6.49 -4.17
C LEU A 188 -12.22 -7.97 -3.78
N ASP A 189 -11.80 -8.83 -4.70
CA ASP A 189 -11.38 -10.19 -4.33
C ASP A 189 -10.09 -10.11 -3.49
N PRO A 190 -9.97 -10.71 -2.30
CA PRO A 190 -8.82 -10.49 -1.42
C PRO A 190 -7.53 -11.24 -1.81
N THR A 191 -7.48 -11.96 -2.95
CA THR A 191 -6.30 -12.74 -3.33
C THR A 191 -5.04 -11.87 -3.45
N PRO A 192 -3.97 -12.12 -2.67
CA PRO A 192 -2.72 -11.37 -2.74
C PRO A 192 -2.03 -11.50 -4.11
N ARG A 193 -1.44 -10.40 -4.58
CA ARG A 193 -0.72 -10.25 -5.85
C ARG A 193 0.47 -9.29 -5.68
N ARG A 194 1.15 -9.33 -4.54
CA ARG A 194 2.27 -8.43 -4.20
C ARG A 194 3.60 -9.17 -4.17
N VAL A 195 4.71 -8.43 -4.25
CA VAL A 195 6.07 -9.01 -4.19
C VAL A 195 6.45 -9.35 -2.75
N SER A 196 6.15 -8.43 -1.83
CA SER A 196 6.50 -8.58 -0.42
C SER A 196 5.75 -9.73 0.25
N GLN A 197 6.49 -10.57 0.99
CA GLN A 197 5.92 -11.63 1.83
C GLN A 197 5.58 -11.13 3.25
N TYR A 198 5.80 -9.84 3.55
CA TYR A 198 5.67 -9.30 4.91
C TYR A 198 4.34 -9.60 5.60
N PHE A 199 3.24 -9.65 4.83
CA PHE A 199 1.89 -9.83 5.35
C PHE A 199 1.45 -11.29 5.44
N GLU A 200 2.28 -12.24 4.98
CA GLU A 200 2.00 -13.66 5.12
C GLU A 200 2.17 -14.11 6.59
N GLU A 201 1.42 -15.15 6.99
CA GLU A 201 1.42 -15.67 8.37
C GLU A 201 2.79 -16.23 8.75
N ASP A 202 3.45 -16.91 7.81
CA ASP A 202 4.75 -17.58 8.00
C ASP A 202 5.93 -16.60 7.87
N TYR A 203 5.69 -15.31 7.61
CA TYR A 203 6.76 -14.32 7.57
C TYR A 203 7.28 -14.06 8.99
N VAL A 204 8.46 -14.59 9.27
CA VAL A 204 9.25 -14.32 10.46
C VAL A 204 10.45 -13.47 10.05
N ASP A 205 10.56 -12.28 10.62
CA ASP A 205 11.76 -11.47 10.45
C ASP A 205 12.88 -12.06 11.32
N LEU A 206 13.77 -12.81 10.68
CA LEU A 206 14.91 -13.45 11.34
C LEU A 206 16.16 -12.56 11.34
N SER A 207 16.06 -11.28 10.93
CA SER A 207 17.21 -10.38 10.89
C SER A 207 17.90 -10.18 12.25
N ASP A 208 17.17 -10.36 13.35
CA ASP A 208 17.68 -10.27 14.72
C ASP A 208 18.03 -11.64 15.36
N VAL A 209 17.78 -12.76 14.66
CA VAL A 209 18.00 -14.11 15.21
C VAL A 209 19.39 -14.60 14.84
N VAL A 210 20.30 -14.59 15.80
CA VAL A 210 21.57 -15.33 15.71
C VAL A 210 21.28 -16.80 15.96
N ILE A 211 21.33 -17.62 14.91
CA ILE A 211 21.27 -19.08 15.07
C ILE A 211 22.66 -19.52 15.56
N GLU A 212 22.77 -19.96 16.81
CA GLU A 212 23.94 -20.73 17.27
C GLU A 212 23.96 -22.04 16.47
N THR A 213 24.81 -22.12 15.45
CA THR A 213 25.09 -23.39 14.77
C THR A 213 25.79 -24.29 15.76
N GLY A 214 25.06 -25.29 16.28
CA GLY A 214 25.64 -26.34 17.10
C GLY A 214 26.64 -27.15 16.29
N ASP A 215 27.90 -27.02 16.70
CA ASP A 215 29.07 -27.90 16.49
C ASP A 215 29.24 -28.50 15.08
N ASP A 216 30.03 -27.82 14.25
CA ASP A 216 31.37 -28.26 13.82
C ASP A 216 31.81 -27.46 12.56
N GLU A 217 32.85 -26.63 12.71
CA GLU A 217 33.61 -25.92 11.66
C GLU A 217 33.07 -24.60 11.05
N ALA A 218 32.06 -23.95 11.61
CA ALA A 218 31.80 -22.53 11.29
C ALA A 218 32.62 -21.62 12.22
N GLU A 219 33.44 -20.70 11.67
CA GLU A 219 34.12 -19.67 12.46
C GLU A 219 33.09 -18.91 13.31
N GLU A 220 33.32 -18.83 14.62
CA GLU A 220 32.50 -18.05 15.56
C GLU A 220 32.33 -16.62 15.04
N GLY A 221 31.13 -16.28 14.55
CA GLY A 221 30.75 -14.89 14.25
C GLY A 221 30.32 -14.59 12.81
N GLU A 222 30.19 -15.57 11.90
CA GLU A 222 29.58 -15.30 10.60
C GLU A 222 28.04 -15.25 10.70
N ALA A 223 27.46 -14.10 10.35
CA ALA A 223 26.01 -13.96 10.22
C ALA A 223 25.52 -14.83 9.07
N VAL A 224 24.50 -15.67 9.31
CA VAL A 224 23.85 -16.45 8.26
C VAL A 224 23.31 -15.49 7.21
N GLN A 225 23.80 -15.60 5.97
CA GLN A 225 23.26 -14.82 4.87
C GLN A 225 21.93 -15.46 4.47
N PRO A 226 20.79 -14.77 4.57
CA PRO A 226 19.50 -15.34 4.19
C PRO A 226 19.52 -15.74 2.71
N GLY A 227 19.18 -17.00 2.42
CA GLY A 227 19.22 -17.58 1.09
C GLY A 227 18.21 -18.71 0.90
N GLU A 228 17.88 -18.99 -0.37
CA GLU A 228 16.89 -20.01 -0.75
C GLU A 228 17.28 -21.44 -0.33
N GLU A 229 18.57 -21.71 -0.11
CA GLU A 229 19.07 -23.04 0.32
C GLU A 229 18.77 -23.37 1.79
N ASP A 230 18.66 -22.35 2.66
CA ASP A 230 18.48 -22.53 4.11
C ASP A 230 17.02 -22.36 4.56
N GLY A 231 16.12 -22.00 3.62
CA GLY A 231 14.70 -21.74 3.91
C GLY A 231 14.43 -20.47 4.71
N ILE A 232 15.45 -19.63 4.94
CA ILE A 232 15.36 -18.36 5.65
C ILE A 232 14.88 -17.28 4.68
N ILE A 233 13.72 -16.69 4.95
CA ILE A 233 13.19 -15.57 4.17
C ILE A 233 14.07 -14.34 4.44
N PRO A 234 14.65 -13.70 3.40
CA PRO A 234 15.42 -12.49 3.59
C PRO A 234 14.54 -11.36 4.13
N PRO A 235 15.10 -10.43 4.94
CA PRO A 235 14.35 -9.31 5.47
C PRO A 235 13.79 -8.47 4.33
N GLU A 236 12.59 -7.91 4.54
CA GLU A 236 11.95 -7.03 3.56
C GLU A 236 12.89 -5.87 3.19
N PRO A 237 13.37 -5.78 1.94
CA PRO A 237 14.45 -4.88 1.56
C PRO A 237 14.13 -3.39 1.74
N TYR A 238 12.85 -3.00 1.74
CA TYR A 238 12.45 -1.62 2.05
C TYR A 238 12.44 -1.32 3.55
N PHE A 239 12.44 -2.34 4.41
CA PHE A 239 12.44 -2.15 5.86
C PHE A 239 13.84 -2.12 6.49
N VAL A 240 14.85 -2.65 5.79
CA VAL A 240 16.24 -2.62 6.24
C VAL A 240 16.71 -1.20 6.58
N ARG A 241 17.33 -1.05 7.76
CA ARG A 241 17.89 0.20 8.26
C ARG A 241 19.40 0.10 8.41
N GLN A 242 20.08 1.20 8.15
CA GLN A 242 21.51 1.38 8.42
C GLN A 242 21.73 1.55 9.93
N THR A 243 22.97 1.43 10.40
CA THR A 243 23.35 1.71 11.80
C THR A 243 22.96 3.13 12.26
N SER A 244 22.80 4.06 11.31
CA SER A 244 22.29 5.42 11.57
C SER A 244 20.80 5.49 11.90
N GLY A 245 20.06 4.39 11.78
CA GLY A 245 18.59 4.32 11.92
C GLY A 245 17.82 4.71 10.65
N ARG A 246 18.49 5.28 9.64
CA ARG A 246 17.89 5.61 8.34
C ARG A 246 17.63 4.34 7.53
N ARG A 247 16.63 4.39 6.63
CA ARG A 247 16.38 3.30 5.67
C ARG A 247 17.57 3.15 4.74
N ASP A 248 17.90 1.92 4.39
CA ASP A 248 18.92 1.69 3.36
C ASP A 248 18.44 2.17 1.99
N LYS A 249 17.18 1.88 1.65
CA LYS A 249 16.48 2.44 0.48
C LYS A 249 15.75 3.73 0.85
N GLU A 250 16.45 4.85 0.91
CA GLU A 250 15.83 6.16 1.15
C GLU A 250 14.92 6.59 -0.01
N LEU A 251 13.73 7.10 0.32
CA LEU A 251 12.79 7.60 -0.69
C LEU A 251 12.85 9.13 -0.80
N PRO A 252 12.62 9.69 -2.00
CA PRO A 252 12.48 11.13 -2.14
C PRO A 252 11.27 11.64 -1.34
N ASP A 253 11.44 12.77 -0.65
CA ASP A 253 10.32 13.44 0.02
C ASP A 253 9.35 14.01 -1.02
N ILE A 254 8.16 13.42 -1.07
CA ILE A 254 7.10 13.75 -2.02
C ILE A 254 6.69 15.22 -1.95
N ARG A 255 6.81 15.87 -0.77
CA ARG A 255 6.45 17.27 -0.56
C ARG A 255 7.23 18.22 -1.47
N ASN A 256 8.44 17.83 -1.87
CA ASN A 256 9.28 18.62 -2.77
C ASN A 256 8.75 18.67 -4.22
N PHE A 257 7.79 17.81 -4.56
CA PHE A 257 7.27 17.66 -5.93
C PHE A 257 5.79 18.05 -6.05
N LEU A 258 5.16 18.39 -4.93
CA LEU A 258 3.78 18.85 -4.89
C LEU A 258 3.73 20.37 -5.09
N PRO A 259 2.61 20.91 -5.63
CA PRO A 259 2.38 22.35 -5.62
C PRO A 259 2.50 22.89 -4.19
N LYS A 260 3.23 23.99 -4.01
CA LYS A 260 3.28 24.68 -2.71
C LYS A 260 1.87 25.15 -2.37
N GLN A 261 1.39 24.76 -1.20
CA GLN A 261 0.10 25.21 -0.65
C GLN A 261 0.22 26.61 -0.08
#